data_AF-A0A7L5DQL8-F1
#
_entry.id   AF-A0A7L5DQL8-F1
#
_cell.length_a   1.000
_cell.length_b   1.000
_cell.length_c   1.000
_cell.angle_alpha   90.00
_cell.angle_beta   90.00
_cell.angle_gamma   90.00
#
_symmetry.space_group_name_H-M   'P 1'
#
loop_
_entity.id
_entity.type
_entity.pdbx_description
1 polymer ?
#
loop_
_entity_poly.entity_id
_entity_poly.type
_entity_poly.pdbx_seq_one_letter_code
_entity_poly.pdbx_strand_id
1 'polypeptide(L)'
;MAIVIDDTLDLIFLQKALTFIKFSYTDYDAQYLAGSPSSGKLLERVSKELEPYYQKIKPDYRLVFGSIEDDNQSFQNLKIHLAHINDWNMLDMGTKAEVLRTLATPFSISKATVEQLSNTD
;
A
#
# COMPACT_ATOMS: atom_id res chain seq x y z
N MET A 1 -7.43 -12.03 -36.84
CA MET A 1 -7.96 -10.86 -36.11
C MET A 1 -7.93 -11.22 -34.63
N ALA A 2 -7.10 -10.58 -33.83
CA ALA A 2 -7.06 -10.85 -32.38
C ALA A 2 -8.19 -10.06 -31.72
N ILE A 3 -8.99 -10.72 -30.88
CA ILE A 3 -9.95 -10.04 -30.00
C ILE A 3 -9.10 -9.35 -28.93
N VAL A 4 -9.10 -8.02 -28.93
CA VAL A 4 -8.55 -7.24 -27.82
C VAL A 4 -9.68 -7.12 -26.80
N ILE A 5 -9.58 -7.87 -25.70
CA ILE A 5 -10.46 -7.68 -24.56
C ILE A 5 -9.94 -6.44 -23.83
N ASP A 6 -10.78 -5.42 -23.70
CA ASP A 6 -10.44 -4.19 -22.99
C ASP A 6 -10.74 -4.36 -21.49
N ASP A 7 -9.76 -4.90 -20.77
CA ASP A 7 -9.85 -5.15 -19.32
C ASP A 7 -9.59 -3.88 -18.48
N THR A 8 -9.57 -2.68 -19.10
CA THR A 8 -9.27 -1.43 -18.39
C THR A 8 -10.25 -1.18 -17.23
N LEU A 9 -11.54 -1.45 -17.45
CA LEU A 9 -12.55 -1.27 -16.41
C LEU A 9 -12.35 -2.23 -15.24
N ASP A 10 -11.91 -3.47 -15.51
CA ASP A 10 -11.61 -4.47 -14.48
C ASP A 10 -10.39 -4.06 -13.67
N LEU A 11 -9.37 -3.52 -14.32
CA LEU A 11 -8.20 -2.96 -13.66
C LEU A 11 -8.55 -1.73 -12.80
N ILE A 12 -9.41 -0.83 -13.30
CA ILE A 12 -9.89 0.33 -12.52
C ILE A 12 -10.68 -0.15 -11.30
N PHE A 13 -11.59 -1.12 -11.47
CA PHE A 13 -12.34 -1.72 -10.38
C PHE A 13 -11.40 -2.30 -9.32
N LEU A 14 -10.41 -3.09 -9.74
CA LEU A 14 -9.43 -3.72 -8.86
C LEU A 14 -8.57 -2.68 -8.14
N GLN A 15 -8.11 -1.63 -8.82
CA GLN A 15 -7.36 -0.52 -8.21
C GLN A 15 -8.16 0.12 -7.07
N LYS A 16 -9.45 0.42 -7.32
CA LYS A 16 -10.36 1.03 -6.33
C LYS A 16 -10.62 0.10 -5.15
N ALA A 17 -10.89 -1.18 -5.41
CA ALA A 17 -11.11 -2.17 -4.36
C ALA A 17 -9.89 -2.34 -3.45
N LEU A 18 -8.69 -2.43 -4.03
CA LEU A 18 -7.44 -2.56 -3.26
C LEU A 18 -7.12 -1.30 -2.45
N THR A 19 -7.37 -0.12 -3.02
CA THR A 19 -7.22 1.15 -2.30
C THR A 19 -8.16 1.20 -1.10
N PHE A 20 -9.43 0.81 -1.30
CA PHE A 20 -10.43 0.78 -0.24
C PHE A 20 -10.03 -0.19 0.88
N ILE A 21 -9.68 -1.44 0.53
CA ILE A 21 -9.24 -2.45 1.48
C ILE A 21 -8.02 -1.97 2.26
N LYS A 22 -7.09 -1.27 1.63
CA LYS A 22 -5.83 -0.90 2.28
C LYS A 22 -5.94 0.35 3.15
N PHE A 23 -6.78 1.31 2.78
CA PHE A 23 -6.76 2.66 3.39
C PHE A 23 -8.10 3.16 3.90
N SER A 24 -9.22 2.53 3.55
CA SER A 24 -10.57 3.05 3.85
C SER A 24 -11.52 2.02 4.45
N TYR A 25 -11.01 0.85 4.84
CA TYR A 25 -11.81 -0.19 5.46
C TYR A 25 -12.23 0.22 6.88
N THR A 26 -13.47 -0.09 7.23
CA THR A 26 -13.99 0.04 8.61
C THR A 26 -14.28 -1.32 9.24
N ASP A 27 -14.19 -2.39 8.46
CA ASP A 27 -14.47 -3.76 8.88
C ASP A 27 -13.24 -4.36 9.55
N TYR A 28 -13.42 -4.95 10.74
CA TYR A 28 -12.34 -5.60 11.48
C TYR A 28 -11.67 -6.71 10.65
N ASP A 29 -12.45 -7.46 9.88
CA ASP A 29 -11.92 -8.60 9.11
C ASP A 29 -11.04 -8.16 7.92
N ALA A 30 -11.26 -6.93 7.42
CA ALA A 30 -10.43 -6.36 6.35
C ALA A 30 -9.04 -5.94 6.85
N GLN A 31 -8.82 -5.89 8.17
CA GLN A 31 -7.53 -5.52 8.75
C GLN A 31 -6.39 -6.45 8.31
N TYR A 32 -6.64 -7.76 8.25
CA TYR A 32 -5.63 -8.73 7.80
C TYR A 32 -5.24 -8.52 6.34
N LEU A 33 -6.19 -8.10 5.51
CA LEU A 33 -5.97 -7.83 4.09
C LEU A 33 -5.27 -6.48 3.87
N ALA A 34 -5.61 -5.47 4.66
CA ALA A 34 -5.00 -4.15 4.61
C ALA A 34 -3.52 -4.16 5.00
N GLY A 35 -3.20 -4.92 6.06
CA GLY A 35 -1.82 -5.17 6.50
C GLY A 35 -1.05 -6.14 5.61
N SER A 36 -1.69 -6.74 4.59
CA SER A 36 -1.01 -7.70 3.72
C SER A 36 0.02 -7.01 2.83
N PRO A 37 1.29 -7.48 2.82
CA PRO A 37 2.28 -7.13 1.81
C PRO A 37 1.76 -7.24 0.36
N SER A 38 0.99 -8.30 0.13
CA SER A 38 0.54 -8.69 -1.19
C SER A 38 -0.51 -7.73 -1.73
N SER A 39 -1.35 -7.15 -0.87
CA SER A 39 -2.36 -6.16 -1.30
C SER A 39 -1.71 -4.86 -1.78
N GLY A 40 -0.68 -4.37 -1.06
CA GLY A 40 0.10 -3.20 -1.47
C GLY A 40 0.84 -3.41 -2.80
N LYS A 41 1.53 -4.55 -2.94
CA LYS A 41 2.23 -4.91 -4.18
C LYS A 41 1.27 -5.10 -5.36
N LEU A 42 0.10 -5.68 -5.12
CA LEU A 42 -0.93 -5.83 -6.16
C LEU A 42 -1.49 -4.46 -6.57
N LEU A 43 -1.75 -3.57 -5.62
CA LEU A 43 -2.19 -2.20 -5.89
C LEU A 43 -1.18 -1.44 -6.74
N GLU A 44 0.12 -1.54 -6.40
CA GLU A 44 1.19 -0.93 -7.19
C GLU A 44 1.19 -1.46 -8.64
N ARG A 45 1.13 -2.79 -8.81
CA ARG A 45 1.12 -3.43 -10.13
C ARG A 45 -0.08 -2.99 -10.97
N VAL A 46 -1.28 -3.08 -10.42
CA VAL A 46 -2.51 -2.66 -11.11
C VAL A 46 -2.44 -1.18 -11.49
N SER A 47 -1.92 -0.34 -10.60
CA SER A 47 -1.80 1.10 -10.87
C SER A 47 -0.79 1.41 -11.98
N LYS A 48 0.32 0.66 -12.07
CA LYS A 48 1.29 0.78 -13.16
C LYS A 48 0.70 0.36 -14.50
N GLU A 49 -0.06 -0.74 -14.52
CA GLU A 49 -0.74 -1.19 -15.75
C GLU A 49 -1.79 -0.18 -16.24
N LEU A 50 -2.41 0.58 -15.33
CA LEU A 50 -3.36 1.65 -15.67
C LEU A 50 -2.69 2.98 -16.08
N GLU A 51 -1.40 3.16 -15.84
CA GLU A 51 -0.70 4.42 -16.11
C GLU A 51 -0.79 4.86 -17.59
N PRO A 52 -0.59 3.97 -18.60
CA PRO A 52 -0.76 4.34 -20.01
C PRO A 52 -2.19 4.75 -20.35
N TYR A 53 -3.20 4.17 -19.68
CA TYR A 53 -4.60 4.55 -19.88
C TYR A 53 -4.84 5.99 -19.38
N TYR A 54 -4.39 6.30 -18.16
CA TYR A 54 -4.54 7.65 -17.61
C TYR A 54 -3.73 8.69 -18.38
N GLN A 55 -2.56 8.34 -18.92
CA GLN A 55 -1.75 9.23 -19.75
C GLN A 55 -2.44 9.64 -21.07
N LYS A 56 -3.34 8.80 -21.62
CA LYS A 56 -4.16 9.19 -22.79
C LYS A 56 -5.14 10.32 -22.46
N ILE A 57 -5.60 10.40 -21.21
CA ILE A 57 -6.59 11.38 -20.74
C ILE A 57 -5.87 12.62 -20.19
N LYS A 58 -4.78 12.39 -19.45
CA LYS A 58 -3.95 13.40 -18.80
C LYS A 58 -2.47 13.08 -19.07
N PRO A 59 -1.84 13.67 -20.12
CA PRO A 59 -0.50 13.29 -20.57
C PRO A 59 0.62 13.45 -19.54
N ASP A 60 0.45 14.33 -18.55
CA ASP A 60 1.36 14.54 -17.44
C ASP A 60 1.10 13.62 -16.23
N TYR A 61 0.12 12.72 -16.33
CA TYR A 61 -0.18 11.75 -15.27
C TYR A 61 1.05 10.87 -15.00
N ARG A 62 1.43 10.82 -13.72
CA ARG A 62 2.43 9.91 -13.18
C ARG A 62 1.85 9.22 -11.97
N LEU A 63 2.09 7.92 -11.85
CA LEU A 63 1.77 7.19 -10.64
C LEU A 63 2.69 7.63 -9.51
N VAL A 64 2.18 8.45 -8.58
CA VAL A 64 2.91 8.89 -7.38
C VAL A 64 2.01 8.67 -6.17
N PHE A 65 2.34 7.67 -5.36
CA PHE A 65 1.70 7.48 -4.05
C PHE A 65 2.22 8.47 -3.02
N GLY A 66 3.49 8.87 -3.11
CA GLY A 66 4.12 9.81 -2.17
C GLY A 66 4.63 9.11 -0.91
N SER A 67 4.86 9.90 0.15
CA SER A 67 5.29 9.37 1.45
C SER A 67 4.10 9.02 2.31
N ILE A 68 4.18 7.91 3.05
CA ILE A 68 3.10 7.50 3.96
C ILE A 68 2.92 8.52 5.09
N GLU A 69 3.97 9.23 5.47
CA GLU A 69 3.94 10.29 6.47
C GLU A 69 3.08 11.50 6.06
N ASP A 70 2.91 11.73 4.77
CA ASP A 70 2.11 12.83 4.24
C ASP A 70 0.60 12.50 4.25
N ASP A 71 0.24 11.21 4.35
CA ASP A 71 -1.14 10.73 4.43
C ASP A 71 -1.46 10.25 5.85
N ASN A 72 -2.03 11.15 6.67
CA ASN A 72 -2.28 10.88 8.09
C ASN A 72 -3.11 9.60 8.31
N GLN A 73 -4.15 9.35 7.49
CA GLN A 73 -4.99 8.16 7.66
C GLN A 73 -4.20 6.88 7.41
N SER A 74 -3.45 6.81 6.32
CA SER A 74 -2.61 5.65 5.98
C SER A 74 -1.51 5.44 7.01
N PHE A 75 -0.92 6.51 7.54
CA PHE A 75 0.07 6.42 8.60
C PHE A 75 -0.51 5.88 9.92
N GLN A 76 -1.72 6.30 10.31
CA GLN A 76 -2.40 5.72 11.48
C GLN A 76 -2.72 4.23 11.26
N ASN A 77 -3.20 3.87 10.07
CA ASN A 77 -3.49 2.46 9.75
C ASN A 77 -2.21 1.61 9.84
N LEU A 78 -1.06 2.11 9.38
CA LEU A 78 0.23 1.42 9.53
C LEU A 78 0.56 1.16 11.01
N LYS A 79 0.36 2.15 11.89
CA LYS A 79 0.60 1.99 13.34
C LYS A 79 -0.34 0.95 13.97
N ILE A 80 -1.61 0.95 13.56
CA ILE A 80 -2.59 -0.05 14.00
C ILE A 80 -2.16 -1.45 13.57
N HIS A 81 -1.69 -1.63 12.34
CA HIS A 81 -1.16 -2.91 11.88
C HIS A 81 0.07 -3.36 12.68
N LEU A 82 0.97 -2.42 12.97
CA LEU A 82 2.17 -2.70 13.75
C LEU A 82 1.83 -3.22 15.15
N ALA A 83 0.84 -2.61 15.82
CA ALA A 83 0.39 -3.02 17.15
C ALA A 83 -0.19 -4.44 17.20
N HIS A 84 -0.55 -5.03 16.05
CA HIS A 84 -1.08 -6.39 15.95
C HIS A 84 -0.02 -7.42 15.55
N ILE A 85 1.24 -7.02 15.36
CA ILE A 85 2.33 -7.94 15.10
C ILE A 85 2.82 -8.51 16.43
N ASN A 86 2.56 -9.81 16.63
CA ASN A 86 3.05 -10.53 17.80
C ASN A 86 4.59 -10.54 17.83
N ASP A 87 5.15 -10.47 19.03
CA ASP A 87 6.59 -10.54 19.28
C ASP A 87 7.43 -9.50 18.51
N TRP A 88 6.84 -8.34 18.15
CA TRP A 88 7.53 -7.27 17.44
C TRP A 88 8.89 -6.93 18.05
N ASN A 89 8.95 -6.83 19.38
CA ASN A 89 10.16 -6.47 20.11
C ASN A 89 11.26 -7.55 20.10
N MET A 90 10.93 -8.79 19.70
CA MET A 90 11.91 -9.86 19.53
C MET A 90 12.56 -9.87 18.13
N LEU A 91 12.01 -9.11 17.17
CA LEU A 91 12.55 -9.04 15.81
C LEU A 91 13.79 -8.14 15.75
N ASP A 92 14.77 -8.53 14.93
CA ASP A 92 15.93 -7.70 14.65
C ASP A 92 15.56 -6.46 13.80
N MET A 93 16.40 -5.43 13.85
CA MET A 93 16.16 -4.17 13.16
C MET A 93 16.01 -4.31 11.64
N GLY A 94 16.71 -5.28 11.03
CA GLY A 94 16.61 -5.55 9.59
C GLY A 94 15.21 -6.04 9.23
N THR A 95 14.73 -7.05 9.97
CA THR A 95 13.37 -7.60 9.80
C THR A 95 12.31 -6.54 10.08
N LYS A 96 12.44 -5.76 11.15
CA LYS A 96 11.51 -4.66 11.46
C LYS A 96 11.42 -3.65 10.31
N ALA A 97 12.56 -3.23 9.77
CA ALA A 97 12.60 -2.29 8.65
C ALA A 97 11.96 -2.86 7.38
N GLU A 98 12.13 -4.16 7.10
CA GLU A 98 11.49 -4.82 5.97
C GLU A 98 9.97 -4.88 6.12
N VAL A 99 9.48 -5.25 7.31
CA VAL A 99 8.04 -5.29 7.61
C VAL A 99 7.42 -3.89 7.45
N LEU A 100 8.03 -2.85 8.01
CA LEU A 100 7.52 -1.48 7.91
C LEU A 100 7.43 -0.98 6.47
N ARG A 101 8.46 -1.20 5.65
CA ARG A 101 8.43 -0.86 4.21
C ARG A 101 7.34 -1.63 3.48
N THR A 102 7.14 -2.88 3.86
CA THR A 102 6.16 -3.74 3.24
C THR A 102 4.73 -3.32 3.58
N LEU A 103 4.46 -2.98 4.84
CA LEU A 103 3.17 -2.43 5.28
C LEU A 103 2.86 -1.11 4.57
N ALA A 104 3.87 -0.24 4.47
CA ALA A 104 3.75 1.08 3.84
C ALA A 104 3.48 1.00 2.33
N THR A 105 3.89 -0.08 1.65
CA THR A 105 3.72 -0.26 0.21
C THR A 105 2.25 -0.07 -0.20
N PRO A 106 1.90 0.81 -1.15
CA PRO A 106 2.79 1.35 -2.19
C PRO A 106 3.41 2.73 -1.89
N PHE A 107 3.19 3.29 -0.71
CA PHE A 107 3.86 4.52 -0.29
C PHE A 107 5.35 4.27 0.04
N SER A 108 6.15 5.32 -0.05
CA SER A 108 7.48 5.33 0.58
C SER A 108 7.36 5.59 2.09
N ILE A 109 8.34 5.14 2.86
CA ILE A 109 8.50 5.47 4.27
C ILE A 109 9.94 5.91 4.53
N SER A 110 10.12 6.99 5.28
CA SER A 110 11.45 7.55 5.54
C SER A 110 12.24 6.69 6.53
N LYS A 111 13.57 6.77 6.45
CA LYS A 111 14.47 6.05 7.37
C LYS A 111 14.23 6.46 8.83
N ALA A 112 14.02 7.75 9.08
CA ALA A 112 13.75 8.29 10.42
C ALA A 112 12.46 7.70 11.00
N THR A 113 11.39 7.62 10.21
CA THR A 113 10.13 6.99 10.64
C THR A 113 10.31 5.51 10.91
N VAL A 114 11.08 4.80 10.06
CA VAL A 114 11.38 3.37 10.29
C VAL A 114 12.14 3.18 11.61
N GLU A 115 13.15 3.99 11.88
CA GLU A 115 13.90 3.96 13.14
C GLU A 115 13.02 4.27 14.35
N GLN A 116 12.12 5.26 14.24
CA GLN A 116 11.16 5.59 15.28
C GLN A 116 10.21 4.42 15.59
N LEU A 117 9.57 3.86 14.57
CA LEU A 117 8.57 2.80 14.72
C LEU A 117 9.19 1.45 15.14
N SER A 118 10.47 1.23 14.82
CA SER A 118 11.17 0.01 15.23
C SER A 118 11.51 -0.03 16.73
N ASN A 119 11.51 1.12 17.40
CA ASN A 119 11.79 1.29 18.83
C ASN A 119 10.54 1.59 19.66
N THR A 120 9.35 1.40 19.10
CA THR A 120 8.09 1.61 19.84
C THR A 120 7.75 0.33 20.62
N ASP A 121 7.51 0.47 21.92
CA ASP A 121 7.15 -0.63 22.83
C ASP A 121 5.75 -1.19 22.58
#